data_AF-A0A7H0EX62-F1
#
_entry.id   AF-A0A7H0EX62-F1
#
_cell.length_a   1.000
_cell.length_b   1.000
_cell.length_c   1.000
_cell.angle_alpha   90.00
_cell.angle_beta   90.00
_cell.angle_gamma   90.00
#
_symmetry.space_group_name_H-M   'P 1'
#
loop_
_entity.id
_entity.type
_entity.pdbx_description
1 polymer ?
#
loop_
_entity_poly.entity_id
_entity_poly.type
_entity_poly.pdbx_seq_one_letter_code
_entity_poly.pdbx_strand_id
1 'polypeptide(L)'
;MLFDYLLLSGCLLPNRYSYSENGVKIELQRQSGELILLFHIDDQSNRDCKFRRVLELDNQGMKMCDLIVFYAKDSTRNICFIELKGRDIETAIQQINNTYKYFHAKLNQSNACNLVPEVNTKACIVSRACVPIKPLDSYTSYKELKYNFGKENISISKSSSLDRFLRGLNYEPKGKKNRK
;
A
#
# COMPACT_ATOMS: atom_id res chain seq x y z
N MET A 1 -8.31 -7.54 -17.36
CA MET A 1 -8.79 -7.19 -16.01
C MET A 1 -7.71 -6.37 -15.29
N LEU A 2 -8.05 -5.67 -14.19
CA LEU A 2 -7.12 -4.77 -13.49
C LEU A 2 -5.83 -5.49 -13.02
N PHE A 3 -5.98 -6.69 -12.47
CA PHE A 3 -4.84 -7.52 -12.05
C PHE A 3 -4.02 -8.07 -13.21
N ASP A 4 -4.65 -8.45 -14.33
CA ASP A 4 -3.90 -8.86 -15.53
C ASP A 4 -2.98 -7.74 -15.99
N TYR A 5 -3.47 -6.50 -15.98
CA TYR A 5 -2.64 -5.36 -16.32
C TYR A 5 -1.44 -5.23 -15.36
N LEU A 6 -1.67 -5.33 -14.05
CA LEU A 6 -0.57 -5.30 -13.07
C LEU A 6 0.45 -6.41 -13.31
N LEU A 7 0.01 -7.62 -13.65
CA LEU A 7 0.86 -8.79 -13.87
C LEU A 7 1.63 -8.76 -15.20
N LEU A 8 1.03 -8.18 -16.25
CA LEU A 8 1.54 -8.23 -17.63
C LEU A 8 2.25 -6.94 -18.07
N SER A 9 2.25 -5.89 -17.24
CA SER A 9 2.88 -4.60 -17.57
C SER A 9 4.19 -4.38 -16.81
N GLY A 10 4.89 -3.30 -17.16
CA GLY A 10 6.08 -2.83 -16.45
C GLY A 10 5.85 -2.39 -14.99
N CYS A 11 4.62 -2.51 -14.47
CA CYS A 11 4.34 -2.27 -13.06
C CYS A 11 4.88 -3.39 -12.17
N LEU A 12 4.82 -4.67 -12.60
CA LEU A 12 5.34 -5.79 -11.82
C LEU A 12 6.87 -5.69 -11.72
N LEU A 13 7.40 -5.84 -10.51
CA LEU A 13 8.82 -5.98 -10.24
C LEU A 13 9.17 -7.47 -10.05
N PRO A 14 9.62 -8.19 -11.09
CA PRO A 14 9.78 -9.64 -11.02
C PRO A 14 10.92 -10.01 -10.07
N ASN A 15 10.68 -11.00 -9.19
CA ASN A 15 11.67 -11.49 -8.23
C ASN A 15 12.26 -10.37 -7.33
N ARG A 16 11.48 -9.32 -7.04
CA ARG A 16 11.85 -8.23 -6.13
C ARG A 16 11.01 -8.28 -4.86
N TYR A 17 11.69 -8.14 -3.72
CA TYR A 17 11.08 -8.07 -2.39
C TYR A 17 11.53 -6.84 -1.60
N SER A 18 12.15 -5.89 -2.29
CA SER A 18 12.48 -4.59 -1.75
C SER A 18 12.39 -3.56 -2.85
N TYR A 19 12.08 -2.33 -2.45
CA TYR A 19 12.09 -1.17 -3.34
C TYR A 19 12.61 0.02 -2.54
N SER A 20 13.29 0.94 -3.20
CA SER A 20 13.87 2.11 -2.55
C SER A 20 13.78 3.32 -3.46
N GLU A 21 13.37 4.43 -2.89
CA GLU A 21 13.27 5.69 -3.62
C GLU A 21 13.43 6.88 -2.67
N ASN A 22 14.15 7.91 -3.09
CA ASN A 22 14.39 9.13 -2.30
C ASN A 22 14.88 8.83 -0.86
N GLY A 23 15.70 7.78 -0.73
CA GLY A 23 16.23 7.28 0.53
C GLY A 23 15.24 6.45 1.35
N VAL A 24 13.94 6.48 1.09
CA VAL A 24 13.01 5.56 1.76
C VAL A 24 13.16 4.17 1.14
N LYS A 25 13.14 3.13 1.97
CA LYS A 25 13.23 1.74 1.53
C LYS A 25 12.10 0.94 2.16
N ILE A 26 11.54 0.01 1.39
CA ILE A 26 10.78 -1.10 1.93
C ILE A 26 11.50 -2.42 1.67
N GLU A 27 11.32 -3.36 2.59
CA GLU A 27 11.85 -4.71 2.52
C GLU A 27 10.83 -5.72 3.03
N LEU A 28 10.76 -6.84 2.33
CA LEU A 28 9.93 -7.99 2.62
C LEU A 28 10.80 -9.23 2.59
N GLN A 29 10.76 -10.00 3.67
CA GLN A 29 11.44 -11.29 3.73
C GLN A 29 10.44 -12.38 3.42
N ARG A 30 10.65 -13.12 2.32
CA ARG A 30 9.78 -14.25 1.99
C ARG A 30 9.95 -15.38 2.99
N GLN A 31 8.82 -15.94 3.42
CA GLN A 31 8.77 -17.21 4.13
C GLN A 31 8.21 -18.31 3.22
N SER A 32 8.42 -19.56 3.63
CA SER A 32 7.83 -20.72 2.94
C SER A 32 6.30 -20.59 2.88
N GLY A 33 5.74 -20.92 1.71
CA GLY A 33 4.30 -20.81 1.44
C GLY A 33 3.79 -19.39 1.15
N GLU A 34 4.66 -18.37 1.15
CA GLU A 34 4.28 -17.00 0.81
C GLU A 34 4.48 -16.69 -0.68
N LEU A 35 3.46 -16.03 -1.25
CA LEU A 35 3.55 -15.28 -2.49
C LEU A 35 3.52 -13.79 -2.18
N ILE A 36 4.54 -13.07 -2.68
CA ILE A 36 4.65 -11.63 -2.60
C ILE A 36 4.88 -11.12 -4.02
N LEU A 37 3.99 -10.26 -4.49
CA LEU A 37 4.14 -9.54 -5.76
C LEU A 37 4.23 -8.05 -5.45
N LEU A 38 5.28 -7.42 -5.95
CA LEU A 38 5.53 -6.00 -5.77
C LEU A 38 5.28 -5.28 -7.09
N PHE A 39 4.39 -4.29 -7.06
CA PHE A 39 4.06 -3.46 -8.21
C PHE A 39 4.47 -2.01 -7.96
N HIS A 40 5.32 -1.47 -8.83
CA HIS A 40 5.68 -0.05 -8.85
C HIS A 40 4.77 0.67 -9.83
N ILE A 41 3.77 1.38 -9.30
CA ILE A 41 2.59 1.86 -10.04
C ILE A 41 2.63 3.34 -10.41
N ASP A 42 3.44 4.14 -9.72
CA ASP A 42 3.60 5.56 -10.03
C ASP A 42 4.38 5.74 -11.34
N ASP A 43 3.72 6.27 -12.36
CA ASP A 43 4.26 6.41 -13.71
C ASP A 43 5.26 7.59 -13.85
N GLN A 44 5.30 8.47 -12.84
CA GLN A 44 6.30 9.54 -12.77
C GLN A 44 7.68 8.99 -12.46
N SER A 45 7.75 7.97 -11.60
CA SER A 45 8.97 7.25 -11.21
C SER A 45 9.17 5.93 -11.96
N ASN A 46 8.12 5.35 -12.55
CA ASN A 46 8.15 4.17 -13.42
C ASN A 46 7.52 4.43 -14.80
N ARG A 47 8.34 4.88 -15.76
CA ARG A 47 7.83 5.23 -17.11
C ARG A 47 7.22 4.04 -17.87
N ASP A 48 7.56 2.81 -17.51
CA ASP A 48 7.08 1.59 -18.17
C ASP A 48 5.72 1.12 -17.60
N CYS A 49 5.29 1.67 -16.46
CA CYS A 49 3.98 1.41 -15.89
C CYS A 49 2.99 2.50 -16.29
N LYS A 50 1.95 2.17 -17.07
CA LYS A 50 0.84 3.10 -17.40
C LYS A 50 -0.40 2.92 -16.52
N PHE A 51 -0.23 2.45 -15.29
CA PHE A 51 -1.36 2.11 -14.41
C PHE A 51 -2.25 3.31 -14.08
N ARG A 52 -1.67 4.51 -14.02
CA ARG A 52 -2.38 5.77 -13.86
C ARG A 52 -3.51 5.97 -14.88
N ARG A 53 -3.27 5.61 -16.15
CA ARG A 53 -4.26 5.65 -17.24
C ARG A 53 -5.35 4.61 -17.06
N VAL A 54 -4.98 3.41 -16.60
CA VAL A 54 -5.93 2.33 -16.29
C VAL A 54 -6.90 2.74 -15.19
N LEU A 55 -6.41 3.49 -14.20
CA LEU A 55 -7.24 4.07 -13.13
C LEU A 55 -7.92 5.40 -13.53
N GLU A 56 -7.71 5.91 -14.74
CA GLU A 56 -8.27 7.18 -15.25
C GLU A 56 -7.92 8.42 -14.39
N LEU A 57 -6.81 8.37 -13.65
CA LEU A 57 -6.37 9.44 -12.75
C LEU A 57 -5.78 10.65 -13.49
N ASP A 58 -5.32 10.47 -14.73
CA ASP A 58 -4.78 11.55 -15.58
C ASP A 58 -5.81 12.66 -15.82
N ASN A 59 -7.06 12.26 -16.11
CA ASN A 59 -8.15 13.19 -16.41
C ASN A 59 -8.55 14.06 -15.21
N GLN A 60 -8.10 13.70 -14.00
CA GLN A 60 -8.49 14.36 -12.75
C GLN A 60 -7.33 15.09 -12.06
N GLY A 61 -6.11 15.01 -12.59
CA GLY A 61 -4.93 15.62 -11.96
C GLY A 61 -4.58 15.05 -10.57
N MET A 62 -5.14 13.90 -10.19
CA MET A 62 -4.98 13.32 -8.85
C MET A 62 -3.72 12.47 -8.77
N LYS A 63 -2.89 12.64 -7.73
CA LYS A 63 -1.70 11.79 -7.53
C LYS A 63 -2.08 10.40 -7.02
N MET A 64 -1.25 9.40 -7.36
CA MET A 64 -1.35 8.02 -6.88
C MET A 64 -0.21 7.71 -5.92
N CYS A 65 -0.32 6.59 -5.20
CA CYS A 65 0.75 6.11 -4.35
C CYS A 65 1.82 5.39 -5.16
N ASP A 66 3.03 5.27 -4.61
CA ASP A 66 4.17 4.67 -5.31
C ASP A 66 3.96 3.18 -5.66
N LEU A 67 3.50 2.37 -4.70
CA LEU A 67 3.50 0.90 -4.83
C LEU A 67 2.17 0.25 -4.45
N ILE A 68 1.94 -0.93 -5.03
CA ILE A 68 0.99 -1.92 -4.55
C ILE A 68 1.75 -3.21 -4.23
N VAL A 69 1.45 -3.83 -3.09
CA VAL A 69 1.93 -5.17 -2.74
C VAL A 69 0.75 -6.12 -2.67
N PHE A 70 0.82 -7.20 -3.42
CA PHE A 70 -0.06 -8.35 -3.20
C PHE A 70 0.67 -9.39 -2.36
N TYR A 71 0.04 -9.78 -1.26
CA TYR A 71 0.52 -10.84 -0.36
C TYR A 71 -0.52 -11.96 -0.29
N ALA A 72 -0.05 -13.19 -0.40
CA ALA A 72 -0.86 -14.38 -0.20
C ALA A 72 -0.11 -15.45 0.60
N LYS A 73 -0.82 -16.03 1.57
CA LYS A 73 -0.39 -17.22 2.33
C LYS A 73 -1.64 -17.94 2.82
N ASP A 74 -1.70 -19.25 2.64
CA ASP A 74 -2.87 -20.07 3.00
C ASP A 74 -4.17 -19.48 2.40
N SER A 75 -5.17 -19.16 3.23
CA SER A 75 -6.40 -18.46 2.83
C SER A 75 -6.28 -16.93 2.85
N THR A 76 -5.21 -16.36 3.41
CA THR A 76 -5.04 -14.90 3.53
C THR A 76 -4.66 -14.28 2.21
N ARG A 77 -5.38 -13.23 1.80
CA ARG A 77 -5.07 -12.40 0.63
C ARG A 77 -5.07 -10.94 1.05
N ASN A 78 -3.96 -10.24 0.85
CA ASN A 78 -3.83 -8.83 1.19
C ASN A 78 -3.36 -8.02 -0.02
N ILE A 79 -3.98 -6.87 -0.25
CA ILE A 79 -3.50 -5.82 -1.16
C ILE A 79 -3.09 -4.63 -0.30
N CYS A 80 -1.82 -4.29 -0.29
CA CYS A 80 -1.30 -3.14 0.44
C CYS A 80 -0.95 -2.02 -0.53
N PHE A 81 -1.57 -0.85 -0.35
CA PHE A 81 -1.22 0.40 -1.02
C PHE A 81 -0.13 1.09 -0.20
N ILE A 82 0.98 1.45 -0.84
CA ILE A 82 2.16 1.97 -0.15
C ILE A 82 2.58 3.29 -0.79
N GLU A 83 2.66 4.32 0.03
CA GLU A 83 3.35 5.56 -0.33
C GLU A 83 4.72 5.61 0.34
N LEU A 84 5.75 5.84 -0.47
CA LEU A 84 7.09 6.20 -0.02
C LEU A 84 7.24 7.70 -0.25
N LYS A 85 8.06 8.36 0.57
CA LYS A 85 8.20 9.83 0.58
C LYS A 85 6.97 10.50 1.19
N GLY A 86 7.22 11.21 2.28
CA GLY A 86 6.26 12.15 2.82
C GLY A 86 6.99 13.05 3.77
N ARG A 87 7.36 14.26 3.33
CA ARG A 87 7.51 15.36 4.30
C ARG A 87 6.11 15.81 4.76
N ASP A 88 5.14 15.65 3.87
CA ASP A 88 3.74 15.94 4.08
C ASP A 88 2.93 14.63 4.19
N ILE A 89 2.41 14.37 5.39
CA ILE A 89 1.60 13.19 5.67
C ILE A 89 0.20 13.27 5.02
N GLU A 90 -0.34 14.48 4.86
CA GLU A 90 -1.68 14.66 4.31
C GLU A 90 -1.71 14.32 2.82
N THR A 91 -0.71 14.79 2.07
CA THR A 91 -0.53 14.43 0.65
C THR A 91 -0.34 12.91 0.49
N ALA A 92 0.47 12.27 1.33
CA ALA A 92 0.68 10.82 1.27
C ALA A 92 -0.62 10.03 1.52
N ILE A 93 -1.43 10.47 2.49
CA ILE A 93 -2.75 9.87 2.75
C ILE A 93 -3.67 10.06 1.53
N GLN A 94 -3.71 11.25 0.94
CA GLN A 94 -4.52 11.52 -0.25
C GLN A 94 -4.15 10.63 -1.44
N GLN A 95 -2.85 10.41 -1.68
CA GLN A 95 -2.36 9.51 -2.73
C GLN A 95 -2.85 8.08 -2.55
N ILE A 96 -2.82 7.56 -1.31
CA ILE A 96 -3.35 6.23 -1.01
C ILE A 96 -4.86 6.19 -1.21
N ASN A 97 -5.62 7.16 -0.67
CA ASN A 97 -7.08 7.20 -0.83
C ASN A 97 -7.50 7.26 -2.30
N ASN A 98 -6.86 8.11 -3.10
CA ASN A 98 -7.11 8.21 -4.53
C ASN A 98 -6.86 6.86 -5.21
N THR A 99 -5.68 6.28 -5.00
CA THR A 99 -5.33 5.00 -5.63
C THR A 99 -6.32 3.91 -5.25
N TYR A 100 -6.64 3.77 -3.96
CA TYR A 100 -7.59 2.80 -3.45
C TYR A 100 -8.98 2.97 -4.06
N LYS A 101 -9.52 4.19 -4.05
CA LYS A 101 -10.86 4.49 -4.56
C LYS A 101 -11.04 4.05 -6.01
N TYR A 102 -10.11 4.44 -6.88
CA TYR A 102 -10.18 4.11 -8.31
C TYR A 102 -9.86 2.64 -8.59
N PHE A 103 -8.89 2.07 -7.87
CA PHE A 103 -8.59 0.65 -7.93
C PHE A 103 -9.81 -0.20 -7.58
N HIS A 104 -10.46 0.11 -6.45
CA HIS A 104 -11.61 -0.62 -5.96
C HIS A 104 -12.83 -0.45 -6.87
N ALA A 105 -13.06 0.75 -7.40
CA ALA A 105 -14.11 0.98 -8.40
C ALA A 105 -13.92 0.13 -9.65
N LYS A 106 -12.69 0.04 -10.19
CA LYS A 106 -12.36 -0.82 -11.34
C LYS A 106 -12.49 -2.31 -11.01
N LEU A 107 -12.17 -2.71 -9.78
CA LEU A 107 -12.35 -4.09 -9.34
C LEU A 107 -13.85 -4.46 -9.31
N ASN A 108 -14.70 -3.61 -8.73
CA ASN A 108 -16.14 -3.84 -8.63
C ASN A 108 -16.89 -3.79 -9.98
N GLN A 109 -16.37 -3.06 -10.96
CA GLN A 109 -16.91 -3.07 -12.32
C GLN A 109 -16.68 -4.41 -13.03
N SER A 110 -15.70 -5.20 -12.58
CA SER A 110 -15.55 -6.56 -13.05
C SER A 110 -16.52 -7.46 -12.28
N ASN A 111 -17.42 -8.17 -12.98
CA ASN A 111 -18.37 -9.13 -12.39
C ASN A 111 -17.68 -10.33 -11.66
N ALA A 112 -16.36 -10.26 -11.45
CA ALA A 112 -15.54 -11.24 -10.74
C ALA A 112 -15.71 -11.18 -9.22
N CYS A 113 -16.26 -10.10 -8.64
CA CYS A 113 -16.37 -9.94 -7.18
C CYS A 113 -17.17 -11.05 -6.47
N ASN A 114 -18.03 -11.79 -7.17
CA ASN A 114 -18.79 -12.91 -6.58
C ASN A 114 -18.01 -14.24 -6.51
N LEU A 115 -16.82 -14.32 -7.13
CA LEU A 115 -16.03 -15.55 -7.25
C LEU A 115 -14.68 -15.50 -6.52
N VAL A 116 -14.28 -14.32 -6.03
CA VAL A 116 -12.98 -14.11 -5.39
C VAL A 116 -13.17 -14.07 -3.88
N PRO A 117 -12.36 -14.82 -3.09
CA PRO A 117 -12.36 -14.70 -1.64
C PRO A 117 -12.15 -13.25 -1.18
N GLU A 118 -12.65 -12.92 0.01
CA GLU A 118 -12.45 -11.60 0.61
C GLU A 118 -10.96 -11.24 0.64
N VAL A 119 -10.59 -10.13 0.00
CA VAL A 119 -9.23 -9.62 -0.05
C VAL A 119 -9.12 -8.47 0.93
N ASN A 120 -8.24 -8.58 1.93
CA ASN A 120 -8.04 -7.49 2.86
C ASN A 120 -7.22 -6.39 2.19
N THR A 121 -7.65 -5.15 2.35
CA THR A 121 -6.91 -3.99 1.89
C THR A 121 -6.14 -3.36 3.05
N LYS A 122 -4.90 -2.94 2.78
CA LYS A 122 -4.01 -2.32 3.75
C LYS A 122 -3.42 -1.02 3.17
N ALA A 123 -3.15 -0.06 4.03
CA ALA A 123 -2.51 1.20 3.69
C ALA A 123 -1.20 1.35 4.47
N CYS A 124 -0.11 1.68 3.79
CA CYS A 124 1.18 1.90 4.41
C CYS A 124 1.80 3.21 3.93
N ILE A 125 2.27 4.03 4.86
CA ILE A 125 3.08 5.21 4.59
C ILE A 125 4.43 4.99 5.25
N VAL A 126 5.48 4.93 4.43
CA VAL A 126 6.86 4.82 4.92
C VAL A 126 7.58 6.13 4.69
N SER A 127 8.04 6.76 5.77
CA SER A 127 8.72 8.04 5.68
C SER A 127 9.81 8.18 6.73
N ARG A 128 10.94 8.80 6.35
CA ARG A 128 12.05 9.12 7.26
C ARG A 128 11.70 10.28 8.20
N ALA A 129 10.87 11.21 7.74
CA ALA A 129 10.72 12.54 8.33
C ALA A 129 9.27 12.94 8.64
N CYS A 130 8.27 12.08 8.38
CA CYS A 130 6.87 12.39 8.67
C CYS A 130 6.66 12.51 10.18
N VAL A 131 6.48 13.75 10.62
CA VAL A 131 5.82 14.06 11.88
C VAL A 131 4.58 14.86 11.49
N PRO A 132 3.37 14.39 11.82
CA PRO A 132 2.15 15.15 11.58
C PRO A 132 2.27 16.52 12.27
N ILE A 133 1.98 17.61 11.55
CA ILE A 133 2.01 18.96 12.14
C ILE A 133 0.91 19.11 13.20
N LYS A 134 -0.22 18.44 12.98
CA LYS A 134 -1.37 18.32 13.89
C LYS A 134 -1.75 16.83 14.06
N PRO A 135 -2.54 16.47 15.08
CA PRO A 135 -2.97 15.09 15.31
C PRO A 135 -3.61 14.46 14.07
N LEU A 136 -3.30 13.20 13.76
CA LEU A 136 -3.78 12.53 12.55
C LEU A 136 -5.31 12.57 12.40
N ASP A 137 -6.04 12.43 13.50
CA ASP A 137 -7.51 12.45 13.51
C ASP A 137 -8.13 13.80 13.12
N SER A 138 -7.32 14.86 13.03
CA SER A 138 -7.75 16.18 12.55
C SER A 138 -7.71 16.33 11.03
N TYR A 139 -7.09 15.42 10.28
CA TYR A 139 -7.10 15.44 8.83
C TYR A 139 -8.34 14.69 8.31
N THR A 140 -9.12 15.34 7.45
CA THR A 140 -10.28 14.71 6.79
C THR A 140 -9.85 13.50 5.97
N SER A 141 -8.72 13.60 5.26
CA SER A 141 -8.13 12.51 4.49
C SER A 141 -7.79 11.29 5.35
N TYR A 142 -7.33 11.49 6.60
CA TYR A 142 -7.07 10.37 7.52
C TYR A 142 -8.34 9.71 8.04
N LYS A 143 -9.43 10.48 8.23
CA LYS A 143 -10.74 9.91 8.58
C LYS A 143 -11.26 9.03 7.46
N GLU A 144 -11.13 9.47 6.21
CA GLU A 144 -11.45 8.68 5.02
C GLU A 144 -10.57 7.43 4.92
N LEU A 145 -9.26 7.55 5.17
CA LEU A 145 -8.34 6.39 5.18
C LEU A 145 -8.80 5.35 6.20
N LYS A 146 -9.14 5.76 7.43
CA LYS A 146 -9.67 4.85 8.46
C LYS A 146 -10.99 4.20 8.07
N TYR A 147 -11.89 4.95 7.42
CA TYR A 147 -13.15 4.40 6.92
C TYR A 147 -12.92 3.33 5.84
N ASN A 148 -11.97 3.57 4.93
CA ASN A 148 -11.67 2.67 3.81
C ASN A 148 -10.95 1.39 4.22
N PHE A 149 -10.07 1.45 5.23
CA PHE A 149 -9.15 0.35 5.56
C PHE A 149 -9.42 -0.31 6.92
N GLY A 150 -9.98 0.43 7.90
CA GLY A 150 -9.92 0.04 9.30
C GLY A 150 -8.58 0.40 9.94
N LYS A 151 -8.58 0.69 11.26
CA LYS A 151 -7.42 1.25 11.98
C LYS A 151 -6.25 0.27 12.02
N GLU A 152 -6.53 -1.01 12.15
CA GLU A 152 -5.59 -2.13 12.20
C GLU A 152 -4.91 -2.43 10.85
N ASN A 153 -5.46 -1.91 9.76
CA ASN A 153 -4.92 -2.06 8.41
C ASN A 153 -4.23 -0.80 7.90
N ILE A 154 -3.86 0.12 8.79
CA ILE A 154 -3.10 1.32 8.48
C ILE A 154 -1.76 1.30 9.22
N SER A 155 -0.66 1.50 8.50
CA SER A 155 0.67 1.66 9.08
C SER A 155 1.31 2.96 8.62
N ILE A 156 1.75 3.79 9.57
CA ILE A 156 2.57 4.97 9.30
C ILE A 156 3.88 4.77 10.08
N SER A 157 4.98 4.55 9.38
CA SER A 157 6.21 4.06 10.01
C SER A 157 7.49 4.62 9.36
N LYS A 158 8.58 4.58 10.13
CA LYS A 158 9.95 4.81 9.64
C LYS A 158 10.68 3.50 9.30
N SER A 159 10.10 2.36 9.67
CA SER A 159 10.66 1.03 9.42
C SER A 159 10.61 0.70 7.94
N SER A 160 11.69 0.13 7.41
CA SER A 160 11.69 -0.46 6.07
C SER A 160 10.98 -1.81 6.01
N SER A 161 10.96 -2.57 7.10
CA SER A 161 10.31 -3.87 7.14
C SER A 161 8.79 -3.73 7.25
N LEU A 162 8.07 -4.39 6.34
CA LEU A 162 6.60 -4.47 6.31
C LEU A 162 6.05 -5.85 6.67
N ASP A 163 6.95 -6.78 6.96
CA ASP A 163 6.72 -8.19 7.26
C ASP A 163 5.56 -8.43 8.24
N ARG A 164 5.63 -7.85 9.44
CA ARG A 164 4.60 -8.07 10.48
C ARG A 164 3.24 -7.51 10.06
N PHE A 165 3.26 -6.35 9.42
CA PHE A 165 2.05 -5.63 9.03
C PHE A 165 1.31 -6.36 7.90
N LEU A 166 2.03 -6.80 6.86
CA LEU A 166 1.44 -7.60 5.79
C LEU A 166 0.92 -8.95 6.28
N ARG A 167 1.58 -9.56 7.28
CA ARG A 167 1.14 -10.83 7.86
C ARG A 167 -0.02 -10.71 8.86
N GLY A 168 -0.48 -9.50 9.18
CA GLY A 168 -1.51 -9.30 10.20
C GLY A 168 -1.05 -9.66 11.62
N LEU A 169 0.26 -9.74 11.85
CA LEU A 169 0.81 -9.99 13.17
C LEU A 169 0.78 -8.67 13.94
N ASN A 170 -0.26 -8.50 14.76
CA ASN A 170 -0.42 -7.33 15.62
C ASN A 170 0.90 -6.98 16.33
N TYR A 171 1.18 -5.68 16.42
CA TYR A 171 2.29 -5.19 17.23
C TYR A 171 1.89 -5.40 18.69
N GLU A 172 2.38 -6.47 19.32
CA GLU A 172 2.50 -6.47 20.78
C GLU A 172 3.59 -5.45 21.12
N PRO A 173 3.27 -4.36 21.85
CA PRO A 173 4.31 -3.51 22.39
C PRO A 173 5.23 -4.43 23.20
N LYS A 174 6.53 -4.44 22.89
CA LYS A 174 7.52 -5.08 23.77
C LYS A 174 7.27 -4.49 25.16
N GLY A 175 6.68 -5.30 26.04
CA GLY A 175 6.47 -4.93 27.43
C GLY A 175 7.78 -4.38 27.95
N LYS A 176 7.72 -3.25 28.67
CA LYS A 176 8.88 -2.68 29.35
C LYS A 176 9.61 -3.84 30.01
N LYS A 177 10.85 -4.13 29.57
CA LYS A 177 11.75 -4.99 30.34
C LYS A 177 11.86 -4.30 31.68
N ASN A 178 11.17 -4.83 32.69
CA ASN A 178 11.42 -4.47 34.08
C ASN A 178 12.89 -4.81 34.29
N ARG A 179 13.72 -3.78 34.40
CA ARG A 179 15.07 -3.91 34.92
C ARG A 179 14.90 -4.40 36.36
N LYS A 180 15.20 -5.68 36.58
CA LYS A 180 15.66 -6.14 37.89
C LYS A 180 17.12 -5.74 38.03
#